data_AF-A0A2W4Z0K0-F1
#
_entry.id   AF-A0A2W4Z0K0-F1
#
_cell.length_a   1.000
_cell.length_b   1.000
_cell.length_c   1.000
_cell.angle_alpha   90.00
_cell.angle_beta   90.00
_cell.angle_gamma   90.00
#
_symmetry.space_group_name_H-M   'P 1'
#
loop_
_entity.id
_entity.type
_entity.pdbx_description
1 polymer ?
#
loop_
_entity_poly.entity_id
_entity_poly.type
_entity_poly.pdbx_seq_one_letter_code
_entity_poly.pdbx_strand_id
1 'polypeptide(L)'
;MENTAPSLDLFTLLEIALEERNEAAEAFDIFKQDAVMAHAPEAGHEPAVTSEDAAKAAAEEVDSFSAEVSGLLQAASDEDLSSAYRQSGGEVGNPVAEALLGELKRRNLGI
;
A
#
# COMPACT_ATOMS: atom_id res chain seq x y z
N MET A 1 20.36 -24.60 11.31
CA MET A 1 18.94 -24.34 11.60
C MET A 1 18.41 -23.58 10.41
N GLU A 2 17.79 -24.28 9.47
CA GLU A 2 17.13 -23.64 8.32
C GLU A 2 15.92 -22.89 8.87
N ASN A 3 15.93 -21.57 8.72
CA ASN A 3 14.83 -20.72 9.16
C ASN A 3 13.68 -20.93 8.16
N THR A 4 12.88 -21.97 8.40
CA THR A 4 11.67 -22.31 7.63
C THR A 4 10.51 -21.46 8.13
N ALA A 5 10.65 -20.13 8.06
CA ALA A 5 9.45 -19.31 7.91
C ALA A 5 8.89 -19.67 6.52
N PRO A 6 7.62 -20.13 6.39
CA PRO A 6 7.03 -20.27 5.07
C PRO A 6 7.13 -18.91 4.39
N SER A 7 7.80 -18.85 3.23
CA SER A 7 7.75 -17.67 2.38
C SER A 7 6.28 -17.38 2.13
N LEU A 8 5.80 -16.21 2.57
CA LEU A 8 4.42 -15.81 2.40
C LEU A 8 4.08 -15.87 0.91
N ASP A 9 2.88 -16.37 0.59
CA ASP A 9 2.40 -16.34 -0.79
C ASP A 9 2.12 -14.91 -1.25
N LEU A 10 2.05 -14.73 -2.57
CA LEU A 10 1.87 -13.42 -3.19
C LEU A 10 0.59 -12.72 -2.71
N PHE A 11 -0.51 -13.46 -2.52
CA PHE A 11 -1.76 -12.88 -2.06
C PHE A 11 -1.59 -12.30 -0.66
N THR A 12 -1.00 -13.05 0.26
CA THR A 12 -0.73 -12.61 1.63
C THR A 12 0.21 -11.40 1.67
N LEU A 13 1.25 -11.37 0.82
CA LEU A 13 2.15 -10.22 0.72
C LEU A 13 1.42 -8.95 0.24
N LEU A 14 0.53 -9.09 -0.74
CA LEU A 14 -0.26 -7.96 -1.26
C LEU A 14 -1.28 -7.46 -0.24
N GLU A 15 -1.93 -8.35 0.51
CA GLU A 15 -2.84 -7.97 1.60
C GLU A 15 -2.11 -7.22 2.72
N ILE A 16 -0.92 -7.67 3.12
CA ILE A 16 -0.09 -6.97 4.12
C ILE A 16 0.26 -5.56 3.64
N ALA A 17 0.76 -5.42 2.41
CA ALA A 17 1.11 -4.11 1.87
C ALA A 17 -0.10 -3.16 1.82
N LEU A 18 -1.30 -3.70 1.55
CA LEU A 18 -2.54 -2.92 1.55
C LEU A 18 -3.00 -2.50 2.94
N GLU A 19 -2.88 -3.40 3.92
CA GLU A 19 -3.18 -3.08 5.30
C GLU A 19 -2.25 -1.99 5.83
N GLU A 20 -0.94 -2.11 5.59
CA GLU A 20 0.05 -1.10 5.99
C GLU A 20 -0.24 0.28 5.36
N ARG A 21 -0.65 0.30 4.09
CA ARG A 21 -1.10 1.54 3.43
C ARG A 21 -2.36 2.11 4.06
N ASN A 22 -3.34 1.28 4.44
CA ASN A 22 -4.55 1.73 5.10
C ASN A 22 -4.25 2.30 6.49
N GLU A 23 -3.41 1.63 7.27
CA GLU A 23 -2.94 2.12 8.57
C GLU A 23 -2.23 3.48 8.45
N ALA A 24 -1.36 3.63 7.45
CA ALA A 24 -0.70 4.92 7.17
C ALA A 24 -1.71 6.02 6.80
N ALA A 25 -2.73 5.69 6.00
CA ALA A 25 -3.79 6.63 5.63
C ALA A 25 -4.64 7.06 6.84
N GLU A 26 -4.99 6.11 7.73
CA GLU A 26 -5.71 6.39 8.97
C GLU A 26 -4.89 7.27 9.92
N ALA A 27 -3.59 6.99 10.07
CA ALA A 27 -2.67 7.81 10.87
C ALA A 27 -2.59 9.25 10.33
N PHE A 28 -2.57 9.40 9.00
CA PHE A 28 -2.60 10.72 8.37
C PHE A 28 -3.93 11.46 8.58
N ASP A 29 -5.06 10.74 8.60
CA ASP A 29 -6.36 11.32 8.92
C ASP A 29 -6.43 11.82 10.37
N ILE A 30 -5.86 11.08 11.33
CA ILE A 30 -5.73 11.51 12.73
C ILE A 30 -4.85 12.78 12.81
N PHE A 31 -3.70 12.79 12.14
CA PHE A 31 -2.83 13.96 12.09
C PHE A 31 -3.57 15.22 11.58
N LYS A 32 -4.37 15.09 10.52
CA LYS A 32 -5.17 16.22 10.02
C LYS A 32 -6.18 16.72 11.05
N GLN A 33 -6.83 15.83 11.79
CA GLN A 33 -7.75 16.22 12.87
C GLN A 33 -7.02 16.96 13.99
N ASP A 34 -5.86 16.47 14.41
CA ASP A 34 -5.02 17.11 15.44
C ASP A 34 -4.50 18.47 14.99
N ALA A 35 -4.06 18.60 13.73
CA ALA A 35 -3.58 19.85 13.16
C ALA A 35 -4.69 20.93 13.09
N VAL A 36 -5.93 20.54 12.84
CA VAL A 36 -7.09 21.46 12.89
C VAL A 36 -7.40 21.90 14.32
N MET A 37 -7.21 21.02 15.29
CA MET A 37 -7.48 21.30 16.71
C MET A 37 -6.31 22.00 17.42
N ALA A 38 -5.10 21.94 16.86
CA ALA A 38 -3.92 22.60 17.39
C ALA A 38 -4.11 24.12 17.33
N HIS A 39 -4.03 24.78 18.48
CA HIS A 39 -3.94 26.24 18.55
C HIS A 39 -2.73 26.71 17.73
N ALA A 40 -2.90 27.81 16.99
CA ALA A 40 -1.83 28.43 16.23
C ALA A 40 -0.57 28.56 17.11
N PRO A 41 0.62 28.25 16.56
CA PRO A 41 1.85 28.30 17.34
C PRO A 41 2.01 29.68 17.98
N GLU A 42 2.57 29.71 19.20
CA GLU A 42 2.82 30.97 19.92
C GLU A 42 3.56 31.95 18.99
N ALA A 43 3.13 33.22 18.99
CA ALA A 43 3.68 34.23 18.10
C ALA A 43 5.23 34.26 18.17
N GLY A 44 5.88 33.94 17.07
CA GLY A 44 7.34 33.87 16.96
C GLY A 44 7.93 32.45 16.92
N HIS A 45 7.12 31.40 17.04
CA HIS A 45 7.55 30.01 16.81
C HIS A 45 6.98 29.49 15.48
N GLU A 46 7.85 28.97 14.63
CA GLU A 46 7.42 28.20 13.45
C GLU A 46 6.93 26.81 13.88
N PRO A 47 5.87 26.27 13.24
CA PRO A 47 5.43 24.91 13.51
C PRO A 47 6.53 23.91 13.11
N ALA A 48 6.70 22.86 13.92
CA ALA A 48 7.73 21.84 13.68
C ALA A 48 7.48 21.01 12.41
N VAL A 49 6.23 20.92 11.96
CA VAL A 49 5.81 20.26 10.72
C VAL A 49 4.80 21.16 10.03
N THR A 50 5.04 21.50 8.77
CA THR A 50 4.11 22.29 7.96
C THR A 50 3.14 21.37 7.20
N SER A 51 2.05 21.94 6.70
CA SER A 51 1.14 21.21 5.80
C SER A 51 1.82 20.76 4.51
N GLU A 52 2.85 21.47 4.05
CA GLU A 52 3.63 21.10 2.87
C GLU A 52 4.54 19.89 3.15
N ASP A 53 5.18 19.85 4.32
CA ASP A 53 5.96 18.67 4.76
C ASP A 53 5.07 17.43 4.88
N ALA A 54 3.88 17.59 5.45
CA ALA A 54 2.91 16.50 5.59
C ALA A 54 2.38 16.02 4.23
N ALA A 55 2.08 16.93 3.30
CA ALA A 55 1.65 16.57 1.95
C ALA A 55 2.75 15.85 1.16
N LYS A 56 4.00 16.29 1.32
CA LYS A 56 5.16 15.64 0.71
C LYS A 56 5.37 14.21 1.24
N ALA A 57 5.34 14.04 2.57
CA ALA A 57 5.47 12.72 3.18
C ALA A 57 4.36 11.76 2.71
N ALA A 58 3.12 12.22 2.62
CA ALA A 58 2.02 11.41 2.10
C ALA A 58 2.20 11.00 0.63
N ALA A 59 2.76 11.87 -0.21
CA ALA A 59 3.08 11.53 -1.59
C ALA A 59 4.20 10.48 -1.68
N GLU A 60 5.25 10.62 -0.87
CA GLU A 60 6.35 9.65 -0.81
C GLU A 60 5.89 8.27 -0.35
N GLU A 61 4.97 8.19 0.62
CA GLU A 61 4.36 6.93 1.07
C GLU A 61 3.55 6.24 -0.04
N VAL A 62 2.75 7.01 -0.80
CA VAL A 62 1.97 6.46 -1.94
C VAL A 62 2.89 5.93 -3.03
N ASP A 63 3.98 6.64 -3.34
CA ASP A 63 4.97 6.20 -4.33
C ASP A 63 5.70 4.95 -3.85
N SER A 64 6.06 4.89 -2.56
CA SER A 64 6.70 3.72 -1.93
C SER A 64 5.80 2.48 -2.03
N PHE A 65 4.54 2.60 -1.60
CA PHE A 65 3.56 1.52 -1.70
C PHE A 65 3.36 1.06 -3.15
N SER A 66 3.24 2.01 -4.08
CA SER A 66 3.06 1.69 -5.50
C SER A 66 4.26 0.93 -6.08
N ALA A 67 5.48 1.31 -5.67
CA ALA A 67 6.70 0.64 -6.06
C ALA A 67 6.80 -0.77 -5.47
N GLU A 68 6.43 -0.96 -4.21
CA GLU A 68 6.40 -2.26 -3.54
C GLU A 68 5.43 -3.23 -4.22
N VAL A 69 4.16 -2.83 -4.38
CA VAL A 69 3.14 -3.65 -5.07
C VAL A 69 3.58 -4.00 -6.49
N SER A 70 4.11 -3.02 -7.23
CA SER A 70 4.64 -3.26 -8.58
C SER A 70 5.81 -4.24 -8.57
N GLY A 71 6.70 -4.16 -7.58
CA GLY A 71 7.83 -5.07 -7.41
C GLY A 71 7.37 -6.50 -7.13
N LEU A 72 6.41 -6.68 -6.22
CA LEU A 72 5.81 -7.99 -5.93
C LEU A 72 5.18 -8.61 -7.18
N LEU A 73 4.37 -7.82 -7.91
CA LEU A 73 3.70 -8.27 -9.13
C LEU A 73 4.68 -8.61 -10.26
N GLN A 74 5.77 -7.86 -10.41
CA GLN A 74 6.78 -8.09 -11.45
C GLN A 74 7.67 -9.30 -11.14
N ALA A 75 8.00 -9.52 -9.87
CA ALA A 75 8.81 -10.66 -9.43
C ALA A 75 8.03 -11.98 -9.40
N ALA A 76 6.70 -11.92 -9.29
CA ALA A 76 5.83 -13.09 -9.27
C ALA A 76 5.85 -13.88 -10.59
N SER A 77 5.76 -15.21 -10.46
CA SER A 77 5.52 -16.09 -11.59
C SER A 77 4.07 -15.99 -12.09
N ASP A 78 3.82 -16.40 -13.33
CA ASP A 78 2.48 -16.41 -13.91
C ASP A 78 1.52 -17.35 -13.14
N GLU A 79 2.07 -18.43 -12.55
CA GLU A 79 1.32 -19.36 -11.70
C GLU A 79 0.93 -18.70 -10.37
N ASP A 80 1.86 -17.97 -9.75
CA ASP A 80 1.60 -17.24 -8.50
C ASP A 80 0.54 -16.15 -8.71
N LEU A 81 0.63 -15.39 -9.81
CA LEU A 81 -0.37 -14.38 -10.16
C LEU A 81 -1.76 -14.98 -10.35
N SER A 82 -1.85 -16.09 -11.08
CA SER A 82 -3.12 -16.77 -11.34
C SER A 82 -3.69 -17.40 -10.06
N SER A 83 -2.82 -17.95 -9.20
CA SER A 83 -3.20 -18.52 -7.90
C SER A 83 -3.72 -17.44 -6.96
N ALA A 84 -2.97 -16.35 -6.79
CA ALA A 84 -3.35 -15.21 -5.96
C ALA A 84 -4.66 -14.58 -6.45
N TYR A 85 -4.84 -14.43 -7.77
CA TYR A 85 -6.09 -13.89 -8.31
C TYR A 85 -7.29 -14.78 -7.97
N ARG A 86 -7.14 -16.10 -8.06
CA ARG A 86 -8.20 -17.03 -7.61
C ARG A 86 -8.45 -16.96 -6.10
N GLN A 87 -7.40 -16.82 -5.29
CA GLN A 87 -7.52 -16.67 -3.83
C GLN A 87 -8.30 -15.40 -3.44
N SER A 88 -8.09 -14.30 -4.17
CA SER A 88 -8.85 -13.06 -3.98
C SER A 88 -10.34 -13.16 -4.34
N GLY A 89 -10.77 -14.28 -4.95
CA GLY A 89 -12.15 -14.46 -5.43
C GLY A 89 -12.50 -13.64 -6.68
N GLY A 90 -11.58 -12.81 -7.19
CA GLY A 90 -11.86 -11.89 -8.29
C GLY A 90 -12.92 -10.84 -7.94
N GLU A 91 -13.06 -10.52 -6.64
CA GLU A 91 -14.08 -9.57 -6.17
C GLU A 91 -13.80 -8.15 -6.67
N VAL A 92 -14.80 -7.55 -7.30
CA VAL A 92 -14.75 -6.15 -7.73
C VAL A 92 -14.74 -5.27 -6.48
N GLY A 93 -13.78 -4.34 -6.41
CA GLY A 93 -13.54 -3.52 -5.23
C GLY A 93 -12.56 -4.10 -4.21
N ASN A 94 -12.07 -5.34 -4.40
CA ASN A 94 -10.89 -5.81 -3.68
C ASN A 94 -9.63 -5.24 -4.40
N PRO A 95 -8.84 -4.39 -3.74
CA PRO A 95 -7.68 -3.76 -4.39
C PRO A 95 -6.59 -4.76 -4.81
N VAL A 96 -6.41 -5.86 -4.07
CA VAL A 96 -5.50 -6.96 -4.45
C VAL A 96 -5.98 -7.63 -5.74
N ALA A 97 -7.28 -7.96 -5.82
CA ALA A 97 -7.87 -8.59 -7.00
C ALA A 97 -7.71 -7.72 -8.26
N GLU A 98 -7.91 -6.41 -8.13
CA GLU A 98 -7.78 -5.46 -9.24
C GLU A 98 -6.32 -5.29 -9.70
N ALA A 99 -5.37 -5.22 -8.76
CA ALA A 99 -3.95 -5.14 -9.07
C ALA A 99 -3.46 -6.39 -9.79
N LEU A 100 -3.84 -7.58 -9.30
CA LEU A 100 -3.54 -8.87 -9.93
C LEU A 100 -4.16 -8.98 -11.32
N LEU A 101 -5.42 -8.57 -11.48
CA LEU A 101 -6.12 -8.54 -12.77
C LEU A 101 -5.41 -7.65 -13.79
N GLY A 102 -4.95 -6.46 -13.36
CA GLY A 102 -4.18 -5.55 -14.20
C GLY A 102 -2.88 -6.18 -14.69
N GLU A 103 -2.16 -6.86 -13.80
CA GLU A 103 -0.91 -7.54 -14.12
C GLU A 103 -1.11 -8.73 -15.07
N LEU A 104 -2.13 -9.57 -14.82
CA LEU A 104 -2.49 -10.68 -15.70
C LEU A 104 -2.82 -10.19 -17.12
N LYS A 105 -3.59 -9.10 -17.24
CA LYS A 105 -3.89 -8.46 -18.52
C LYS A 105 -2.63 -7.92 -19.20
N ARG A 106 -1.72 -7.28 -18.45
CA ARG A 106 -0.45 -6.76 -18.98
C ARG A 106 0.42 -7.87 -19.56
N ARG A 107 0.46 -9.03 -18.91
CA ARG A 107 1.20 -10.22 -19.37
C ARG A 107 0.47 -11.02 -20.46
N ASN A 108 -0.75 -10.62 -20.82
CA ASN A 108 -1.62 -11.33 -21.75
C ASN A 108 -1.87 -12.79 -21.33
N LEU A 109 -1.95 -13.01 -20.02
CA LEU A 109 -2.30 -14.29 -19.42
C LEU A 109 -3.83 -14.36 -19.41
N GLY A 110 -4.38 -15.20 -20.31
CA GLY A 110 -5.82 -15.42 -20.37
C GLY A 110 -6.34 -15.94 -19.03
N ILE A 111 -7.36 -15.27 -18.51
CA ILE A 111 -8.07 -15.58 -17.26
C ILE A 111 -9.40 -16.22 -17.58
#